data_AF-A0A2R3QRK6-F1
#
_entry.id   AF-A0A2R3QRK6-F1
#
_cell.length_a   1.000
_cell.length_b   1.000
_cell.length_c   1.000
_cell.angle_alpha   90.00
_cell.angle_beta   90.00
_cell.angle_gamma   90.00
#
_symmetry.space_group_name_H-M   'P 1'
#
loop_
_entity.id
_entity.type
_entity.pdbx_description
1 polymer ?
#
loop_
_entity_poly.entity_id
_entity_poly.type
_entity_poly.pdbx_seq_one_letter_code
_entity_poly.pdbx_strand_id
1 'polypeptide(L)'
;MPTRLAPLTLMALLLSGPAFAALQAPVGYHAAVGQREGKAPACQATPQPYTGELQFTSKYAGSDSARATLNQQAERDFRKQTEAITRLEKEAGRLITGYMRTGQRERLDCAITWLDQWASADALESEQFNHTGKSMRKWALGSLAGAWLRLKFSESQPLAAYPEQSERIEAWFTRLAEHTVREWSDLPLRKINNHSYWAAWSVMAVAVIADRRDLFDWSVDQFRIAANQVDDDGYLANEMRRSQRALAYHNYALPPLAMIAAFAQANGVDLREENHGALQRLAERVLQGAQDPAAFAQRTGAKQDMSELRKDFKYAWLAPYCSLYACSAQTQELNKEMGPFNSFRLGGEVTQVFGDGH
;
A
#
# COMPACT_ATOMS: atom_id res chain seq x y z
N MET A 1 -30.23 72.36 -6.67
CA MET A 1 -29.70 70.98 -6.72
C MET A 1 -28.19 71.05 -6.85
N PRO A 2 -27.45 70.49 -5.88
CA PRO A 2 -26.46 69.50 -6.29
C PRO A 2 -26.53 68.25 -5.41
N THR A 3 -26.59 67.10 -6.08
CA THR A 3 -26.66 65.74 -5.53
C THR A 3 -25.29 65.37 -4.96
N ARG A 4 -25.22 65.07 -3.66
CA ARG A 4 -24.02 64.50 -3.02
C ARG A 4 -23.96 63.00 -3.32
N LEU A 5 -22.95 62.58 -4.08
CA LEU A 5 -22.57 61.18 -4.26
C LEU A 5 -21.92 60.67 -2.97
N ALA A 6 -22.51 59.64 -2.36
CA ALA A 6 -21.90 58.89 -1.27
C ALA A 6 -20.90 57.86 -1.85
N PRO A 7 -19.73 57.66 -1.24
CA PRO A 7 -18.82 56.62 -1.68
C PRO A 7 -19.28 55.26 -1.14
N LEU A 8 -19.62 54.32 -2.04
CA LEU A 8 -19.73 52.91 -1.69
C LEU A 8 -18.32 52.34 -1.49
N THR A 9 -17.95 52.07 -0.25
CA THR A 9 -16.81 51.22 0.10
C THR A 9 -17.20 49.76 -0.13
N LEU A 10 -16.73 49.19 -1.24
CA LEU A 10 -16.84 47.76 -1.52
C LEU A 10 -15.86 47.00 -0.60
N MET A 11 -16.36 46.35 0.44
CA MET A 11 -15.56 45.49 1.32
C MET A 11 -15.45 44.11 0.68
N ALA A 12 -14.33 43.84 0.02
CA ALA A 12 -14.02 42.51 -0.52
C ALA A 12 -13.67 41.56 0.64
N LEU A 13 -14.62 40.70 1.03
CA LEU A 13 -14.36 39.56 1.90
C LEU A 13 -13.55 38.53 1.12
N LEU A 14 -12.24 38.51 1.34
CA LEU A 14 -11.40 37.36 0.98
C LEU A 14 -11.82 36.19 1.87
N LEU A 15 -12.58 35.26 1.29
CA LEU A 15 -12.83 33.94 1.88
C LEU A 15 -11.53 33.13 1.83
N SER A 16 -10.61 33.41 2.75
CA SER A 16 -9.52 32.48 3.05
C SER A 16 -10.12 31.30 3.80
N GLY A 17 -10.47 30.24 3.06
CA GLY A 17 -10.76 28.94 3.66
C GLY A 17 -9.55 28.44 4.47
N PRO A 18 -9.75 27.54 5.43
CA PRO A 18 -8.62 26.97 6.17
C PRO A 18 -7.68 26.27 5.18
N ALA A 19 -6.43 26.76 5.08
CA ALA A 19 -5.37 26.06 4.37
C ALA A 19 -5.01 24.83 5.22
N PHE A 20 -5.46 23.65 4.80
CA PHE A 20 -4.98 22.40 5.40
C PHE A 20 -3.48 22.26 5.12
N ALA A 21 -2.73 21.76 6.11
CA ALA A 21 -1.34 21.40 5.89
C ALA A 21 -1.25 20.31 4.80
N ALA A 22 -0.21 20.35 3.97
CA ALA A 22 0.03 19.32 2.96
C ALA A 22 0.21 17.95 3.63
N LEU A 23 -0.37 16.91 3.03
CA LEU A 23 -0.22 15.53 3.49
C LEU A 23 1.25 15.12 3.55
N GLN A 24 1.63 14.44 4.63
CA GLN A 24 3.01 14.00 4.89
C GLN A 24 3.11 12.47 4.93
N ALA A 25 4.27 11.95 4.56
CA ALA A 25 4.64 10.57 4.85
C ALA A 25 5.23 10.45 6.27
N PRO A 26 5.28 9.26 6.88
CA PRO A 26 6.03 9.04 8.12
C PRO A 26 7.49 9.49 7.99
N VAL A 27 8.08 9.96 9.09
CA VAL A 27 9.38 10.65 9.11
C VAL A 27 10.52 9.89 8.40
N GLY A 28 10.55 8.55 8.47
CA GLY A 28 11.59 7.75 7.81
C GLY A 28 11.57 7.81 6.27
N TYR A 29 10.48 8.29 5.65
CA TYR A 29 10.45 8.57 4.20
C TYR A 29 11.25 9.81 3.81
N HIS A 30 11.61 10.67 4.75
CA HIS A 30 12.42 11.87 4.50
C HIS A 30 13.92 11.60 4.49
N ALA A 31 14.36 10.37 4.78
CA ALA A 31 15.77 10.01 4.81
C ALA A 31 16.52 10.42 3.54
N ALA A 32 17.74 10.91 3.71
CA ALA A 32 18.62 11.25 2.61
C ALA A 32 18.91 10.05 1.72
N VAL A 33 19.19 10.33 0.45
CA VAL A 33 19.74 9.33 -0.46
C VAL A 33 21.15 8.97 -0.01
N GLY A 34 21.39 7.68 0.22
CA GLY A 34 22.72 7.17 0.58
C GLY A 34 23.75 7.44 -0.51
N GLN A 35 25.03 7.42 -0.15
CA GLN A 35 26.14 7.61 -1.08
C GLN A 35 27.06 6.39 -1.04
N ARG A 36 27.23 5.73 -2.17
CA ARG A 36 28.15 4.60 -2.30
C ARG A 36 28.86 4.62 -3.65
N GLU A 37 30.18 4.42 -3.61
CA GLU A 37 30.99 4.33 -4.81
C GLU A 37 30.63 3.11 -5.69
N GLY A 38 30.89 3.25 -6.98
CA GLY A 38 30.71 2.21 -8.00
C GLY A 38 29.70 2.57 -9.07
N LYS A 39 29.66 1.79 -10.14
CA LYS A 39 28.72 1.97 -11.26
C LYS A 39 27.40 1.27 -10.99
N ALA A 40 26.31 1.88 -11.44
CA ALA A 40 25.03 1.19 -11.51
C ALA A 40 25.07 0.03 -12.53
N PRO A 41 24.29 -1.04 -12.32
CA PRO A 41 23.96 -1.99 -13.38
C PRO A 41 23.31 -1.27 -14.57
N ALA A 42 23.48 -1.82 -15.77
CA ALA A 42 22.82 -1.30 -16.96
C ALA A 42 21.28 -1.30 -16.82
N CYS A 43 20.65 -0.23 -17.29
CA CYS A 43 19.19 -0.13 -17.34
C CYS A 43 18.65 -1.14 -18.37
N GLN A 44 17.82 -2.08 -17.91
CA GLN A 44 17.14 -3.01 -18.80
C GLN A 44 16.00 -2.32 -19.54
N ALA A 45 15.57 -2.91 -20.66
CA ALA A 45 14.38 -2.44 -21.36
C ALA A 45 13.13 -2.56 -20.47
N THR A 46 12.35 -1.48 -20.43
CA THR A 46 11.06 -1.38 -19.75
C THR A 46 10.14 -2.53 -20.20
N PRO A 47 9.44 -3.23 -19.29
CA PRO A 47 8.37 -4.14 -19.69
C PRO A 47 7.31 -3.37 -20.47
N GLN A 48 6.74 -3.99 -21.50
CA GLN A 48 5.69 -3.37 -22.31
C GLN A 48 4.55 -2.85 -21.40
N PRO A 49 4.16 -1.56 -21.50
CA PRO A 49 3.01 -1.03 -20.79
C PRO A 49 1.76 -1.87 -21.02
N TYR A 50 1.10 -2.28 -19.94
CA TYR A 50 -0.09 -3.12 -20.03
C TYR A 50 -1.34 -2.25 -20.24
N THR A 51 -1.83 -2.18 -21.47
CA THR A 51 -3.01 -1.39 -21.87
C THR A 51 -4.22 -2.25 -22.26
N GLY A 52 -4.10 -3.58 -22.15
CA GLY A 52 -5.18 -4.52 -22.44
C GLY A 52 -6.26 -4.57 -21.35
N GLU A 53 -7.29 -5.37 -21.59
CA GLU A 53 -8.33 -5.66 -20.59
C GLU A 53 -7.73 -6.32 -19.34
N LEU A 54 -8.21 -5.93 -18.17
CA LEU A 54 -7.79 -6.53 -16.89
C LEU A 54 -8.62 -7.80 -16.61
N GLN A 55 -8.59 -8.75 -17.54
CA GLN A 55 -9.31 -10.02 -17.46
C GLN A 55 -8.32 -11.17 -17.21
N PHE A 56 -8.03 -11.42 -15.93
CA PHE A 56 -7.04 -12.43 -15.54
C PHE A 56 -7.65 -13.66 -14.88
N THR A 57 -7.04 -14.81 -15.15
CA THR A 57 -7.37 -16.08 -14.51
C THR A 57 -7.09 -15.99 -13.01
N SER A 58 -8.02 -16.46 -12.17
CA SER A 58 -7.78 -16.58 -10.73
C SER A 58 -7.00 -17.85 -10.42
N LYS A 59 -5.94 -17.76 -9.61
CA LYS A 59 -5.21 -18.94 -9.10
C LYS A 59 -6.08 -19.92 -8.27
N TYR A 60 -7.27 -19.50 -7.87
CA TYR A 60 -8.27 -20.33 -7.17
C TYR A 60 -9.42 -20.76 -8.09
N ALA A 61 -9.24 -20.71 -9.41
CA ALA A 61 -10.24 -21.17 -10.36
C ALA A 61 -10.58 -22.65 -10.11
N GLY A 62 -11.87 -22.94 -9.94
CA GLY A 62 -12.38 -24.26 -9.57
C GLY A 62 -12.45 -24.54 -8.05
N SER A 63 -12.05 -23.60 -7.19
CA SER A 63 -12.27 -23.72 -5.75
C SER A 63 -13.73 -23.47 -5.37
N ASP A 64 -14.15 -24.09 -4.26
CA ASP A 64 -15.40 -23.79 -3.57
C ASP A 64 -15.48 -22.34 -3.03
N SER A 65 -16.53 -22.05 -2.26
CA SER A 65 -16.78 -20.73 -1.68
C SER A 65 -15.67 -20.24 -0.74
N ALA A 66 -14.87 -21.14 -0.15
CA ALA A 66 -13.72 -20.78 0.70
C ALA A 66 -12.55 -20.20 -0.13
N ARG A 67 -12.53 -20.46 -1.44
CA ARG A 67 -11.46 -20.01 -2.37
C ARG A 67 -10.06 -20.32 -1.83
N ALA A 68 -9.88 -21.53 -1.28
CA ALA A 68 -8.65 -21.91 -0.58
C ALA A 68 -7.83 -22.98 -1.33
N THR A 69 -8.41 -23.63 -2.34
CA THR A 69 -7.77 -24.68 -3.14
C THR A 69 -7.04 -24.09 -4.35
N LEU A 70 -5.71 -24.18 -4.34
CA LEU A 70 -4.86 -23.67 -5.41
C LEU A 70 -4.97 -24.54 -6.67
N ASN A 71 -5.24 -23.93 -7.81
CA ASN A 71 -5.17 -24.57 -9.11
C ASN A 71 -3.84 -24.20 -9.78
N GLN A 72 -2.93 -25.18 -9.90
CA GLN A 72 -1.58 -24.95 -10.41
C GLN A 72 -1.56 -24.47 -11.86
N GLN A 73 -2.48 -24.95 -12.72
CA GLN A 73 -2.55 -24.48 -14.10
C GLN A 73 -3.06 -23.04 -14.14
N ALA A 74 -4.14 -22.74 -13.40
CA ALA A 74 -4.68 -21.40 -13.30
C ALA A 74 -3.66 -20.39 -12.72
N GLU A 75 -2.81 -20.83 -11.78
CA GLU A 75 -1.71 -20.02 -11.27
C GLU A 75 -0.64 -19.75 -12.35
N ARG A 76 -0.26 -20.75 -13.16
CA ARG A 76 0.68 -20.56 -14.28
C ARG A 76 0.10 -19.58 -15.31
N ASP A 77 -1.17 -19.73 -15.66
CA ASP A 77 -1.84 -18.84 -16.62
C ASP A 77 -1.90 -17.41 -16.09
N PHE A 78 -2.29 -17.25 -14.82
CA PHE A 78 -2.28 -15.96 -14.14
C PHE A 78 -0.89 -15.29 -14.18
N ARG A 79 0.17 -16.04 -13.86
CA ARG A 79 1.55 -15.53 -13.86
C ARG A 79 2.00 -15.09 -15.26
N LYS A 80 1.64 -15.86 -16.29
CA LYS A 80 1.93 -15.50 -17.68
C LYS A 80 1.17 -14.25 -18.12
N GLN A 81 -0.12 -14.16 -17.80
CA GLN A 81 -0.97 -13.02 -18.17
C GLN A 81 -0.53 -11.71 -17.49
N THR A 82 0.06 -11.79 -16.30
CA THR A 82 0.42 -10.64 -15.46
C THR A 82 1.93 -10.37 -15.40
N GLU A 83 2.72 -11.01 -16.28
CA GLU A 83 4.18 -10.98 -16.23
C GLU A 83 4.73 -9.55 -16.36
N ALA A 84 4.27 -8.78 -17.34
CA ALA A 84 4.73 -7.41 -17.56
C ALA A 84 4.46 -6.50 -16.35
N ILE A 85 3.27 -6.62 -15.76
CA ILE A 85 2.86 -5.88 -14.56
C ILE A 85 3.74 -6.27 -13.37
N THR A 86 3.93 -7.57 -13.15
CA THR A 86 4.74 -8.09 -12.04
C THR A 86 6.21 -7.70 -12.19
N ARG A 87 6.73 -7.66 -13.42
CA ARG A 87 8.10 -7.22 -13.71
C ARG A 87 8.27 -5.73 -13.39
N LEU A 88 7.32 -4.88 -13.79
CA LEU A 88 7.32 -3.47 -13.42
C LEU A 88 7.33 -3.28 -11.90
N GLU A 89 6.39 -3.90 -11.18
CA GLU A 89 6.27 -3.78 -9.72
C GLU A 89 7.59 -4.07 -9.00
N LYS A 90 8.26 -5.17 -9.39
CA LYS A 90 9.48 -5.63 -8.72
C LYS A 90 10.70 -4.82 -9.12
N GLU A 91 10.92 -4.61 -10.41
CA GLU A 91 12.17 -4.01 -10.89
C GLU A 91 12.16 -2.49 -10.69
N ALA A 92 11.04 -1.79 -10.88
CA ALA A 92 10.97 -0.36 -10.56
C ALA A 92 11.24 -0.11 -9.07
N GLY A 93 10.63 -0.91 -8.18
CA GLY A 93 10.90 -0.84 -6.74
C GLY A 93 12.36 -1.16 -6.38
N ARG A 94 13.00 -2.10 -7.08
CA ARG A 94 14.44 -2.41 -6.91
C ARG A 94 15.35 -1.29 -7.42
N LEU A 95 15.01 -0.65 -8.53
CA LEU A 95 15.76 0.49 -9.06
C LEU A 95 15.71 1.65 -8.06
N ILE A 96 14.53 1.99 -7.56
CA ILE A 96 14.33 3.03 -6.52
C ILE A 96 15.06 2.64 -5.23
N THR A 97 14.89 1.43 -4.74
CA THR A 97 15.62 0.93 -3.55
C THR A 97 17.13 1.02 -3.74
N GLY A 98 17.63 0.61 -4.90
CA GLY A 98 19.05 0.71 -5.24
C GLY A 98 19.53 2.15 -5.24
N TYR A 99 18.78 3.07 -5.85
CA TYR A 99 19.08 4.49 -5.84
C TYR A 99 19.11 5.05 -4.41
N MET A 100 18.08 4.82 -3.61
CA MET A 100 18.01 5.31 -2.22
C MET A 100 19.18 4.82 -1.35
N ARG A 101 19.73 3.63 -1.65
CA ARG A 101 20.90 3.09 -0.94
C ARG A 101 22.23 3.66 -1.41
N THR A 102 22.37 3.99 -2.70
CA THR A 102 23.70 4.23 -3.32
C THR A 102 23.89 5.60 -3.93
N GLY A 103 22.82 6.34 -4.24
CA GLY A 103 22.90 7.64 -4.92
C GLY A 103 23.24 7.56 -6.40
N GLN A 104 23.34 6.35 -6.96
CA GLN A 104 23.69 6.14 -8.37
C GLN A 104 22.57 6.59 -9.31
N ARG A 105 22.77 7.75 -9.95
CA ARG A 105 21.77 8.44 -10.78
C ARG A 105 21.21 7.58 -11.90
N GLU A 106 22.01 6.69 -12.50
CA GLU A 106 21.56 5.83 -13.59
C GLU A 106 20.43 4.87 -13.15
N ARG A 107 20.37 4.51 -11.86
CA ARG A 107 19.24 3.74 -11.31
C ARG A 107 17.96 4.57 -11.27
N LEU A 108 18.08 5.84 -10.86
CA LEU A 108 16.97 6.78 -10.84
C LEU A 108 16.48 7.06 -12.26
N ASP A 109 17.38 7.39 -13.20
CA ASP A 109 17.05 7.60 -14.61
C ASP A 109 16.27 6.41 -15.20
N CYS A 110 16.71 5.19 -14.88
CA CYS A 110 16.03 3.97 -15.31
C CYS A 110 14.62 3.84 -14.69
N ALA A 111 14.48 4.08 -13.38
CA ALA A 111 13.18 4.02 -12.71
C ALA A 111 12.21 5.08 -13.27
N ILE A 112 12.66 6.32 -13.45
CA ILE A 112 11.87 7.41 -14.04
C ILE A 112 11.43 7.03 -15.45
N THR A 113 12.35 6.54 -16.29
CA THR A 113 12.04 6.13 -17.66
C THR A 113 10.97 5.03 -17.70
N TRP A 114 11.08 4.03 -16.83
CA TRP A 114 10.12 2.92 -16.78
C TRP A 114 8.72 3.39 -16.37
N LEU A 115 8.65 4.20 -15.31
CA LEU A 115 7.38 4.72 -14.80
C LEU A 115 6.74 5.71 -15.77
N ASP A 116 7.53 6.60 -16.38
CA ASP A 116 7.04 7.60 -17.34
C ASP A 116 6.47 6.93 -18.60
N GLN A 117 7.10 5.85 -19.09
CA GLN A 117 6.57 5.09 -20.24
C GLN A 117 5.24 4.39 -19.93
N TRP A 118 5.06 3.87 -18.71
CA TRP A 118 3.78 3.28 -18.30
C TRP A 118 2.70 4.33 -18.08
N ALA A 119 3.06 5.45 -17.46
CA ALA A 119 2.17 6.59 -17.26
C ALA A 119 1.71 7.21 -18.58
N SER A 120 2.63 7.38 -19.54
CA SER A 120 2.33 7.95 -20.87
C SER A 120 1.48 7.04 -21.75
N ALA A 121 1.41 5.76 -21.43
CA ALA A 121 0.62 4.78 -22.17
C ALA A 121 -0.75 4.51 -21.54
N ASP A 122 -1.12 5.24 -20.47
CA ASP A 122 -2.35 5.02 -19.70
C ASP A 122 -2.48 3.56 -19.23
N ALA A 123 -1.34 2.97 -18.86
CA ALA A 123 -1.29 1.57 -18.51
C ALA A 123 -2.13 1.27 -17.27
N LEU A 124 -2.77 0.09 -17.26
CA LEU A 124 -3.67 -0.36 -16.21
C LEU A 124 -4.97 0.44 -16.05
N GLU A 125 -5.33 1.34 -16.98
CA GLU A 125 -6.56 2.16 -16.88
C GLU A 125 -7.84 1.49 -17.45
N SER A 126 -7.73 0.29 -18.03
CA SER A 126 -8.89 -0.42 -18.63
C SER A 126 -10.11 -0.55 -17.71
N GLU A 127 -11.29 -0.13 -18.19
CA GLU A 127 -12.55 -0.31 -17.47
C GLU A 127 -13.13 -1.73 -17.60
N GLN A 128 -12.55 -2.56 -18.48
CA GLN A 128 -12.92 -3.96 -18.63
C GLN A 128 -12.09 -4.83 -17.69
N PHE A 129 -12.66 -5.20 -16.55
CA PHE A 129 -11.95 -5.96 -15.53
C PHE A 129 -12.80 -7.05 -14.86
N ASN A 130 -12.13 -8.07 -14.35
CA ASN A 130 -12.67 -8.97 -13.33
C ASN A 130 -12.03 -8.70 -11.95
N HIS A 131 -12.42 -9.47 -10.94
CA HIS A 131 -11.88 -9.32 -9.59
C HIS A 131 -10.35 -9.46 -9.51
N THR A 132 -9.76 -10.36 -10.30
CA THR A 132 -8.31 -10.54 -10.38
C THR A 132 -7.65 -9.33 -11.05
N GLY A 133 -8.26 -8.83 -12.12
CA GLY A 133 -7.89 -7.61 -12.84
C GLY A 133 -7.76 -6.37 -11.97
N LYS A 134 -8.88 -5.97 -11.33
CA LYS A 134 -8.87 -4.84 -10.41
C LYS A 134 -7.95 -5.04 -9.20
N SER A 135 -7.68 -6.30 -8.82
CA SER A 135 -6.69 -6.59 -7.79
C SER A 135 -5.26 -6.34 -8.28
N MET A 136 -4.95 -6.66 -9.54
CA MET A 136 -3.66 -6.34 -10.16
C MET A 136 -3.43 -4.83 -10.26
N ARG A 137 -4.46 -4.06 -10.68
CA ARG A 137 -4.40 -2.58 -10.69
C ARG A 137 -3.95 -2.03 -9.33
N LYS A 138 -4.70 -2.34 -8.27
CA LYS A 138 -4.39 -1.79 -6.94
C LYS A 138 -3.08 -2.31 -6.35
N TRP A 139 -2.68 -3.56 -6.63
CA TRP A 139 -1.38 -4.06 -6.16
C TRP A 139 -0.23 -3.35 -6.87
N ALA A 140 -0.31 -3.19 -8.19
CA ALA A 140 0.70 -2.45 -8.94
C ALA A 140 0.78 -1.00 -8.44
N LEU A 141 -0.36 -0.34 -8.27
CA LEU A 141 -0.41 1.01 -7.72
C LEU A 141 0.29 1.11 -6.35
N GLY A 142 -0.04 0.23 -5.41
CA GLY A 142 0.55 0.25 -4.06
C GLY A 142 2.06 -0.04 -4.08
N SER A 143 2.52 -0.92 -4.96
CA SER A 143 3.94 -1.20 -5.15
C SER A 143 4.71 0.03 -5.65
N LEU A 144 4.20 0.67 -6.70
CA LEU A 144 4.88 1.79 -7.36
C LEU A 144 4.79 3.08 -6.55
N ALA A 145 3.59 3.44 -6.08
CA ALA A 145 3.38 4.60 -5.21
C ALA A 145 4.14 4.45 -3.90
N GLY A 146 4.13 3.26 -3.29
CA GLY A 146 4.90 2.96 -2.08
C GLY A 146 6.39 3.25 -2.24
N ALA A 147 6.97 2.88 -3.39
CA ALA A 147 8.38 3.16 -3.68
C ALA A 147 8.61 4.64 -4.04
N TRP A 148 7.70 5.24 -4.81
CA TRP A 148 7.75 6.66 -5.21
C TRP A 148 7.77 7.61 -4.02
N LEU A 149 7.04 7.30 -2.94
CA LEU A 149 7.05 8.08 -1.69
C LEU A 149 8.48 8.35 -1.18
N ARG A 150 9.40 7.38 -1.33
CA ARG A 150 10.81 7.55 -0.92
C ARG A 150 11.54 8.58 -1.76
N LEU A 151 11.21 8.72 -3.05
CA LEU A 151 11.77 9.75 -3.92
C LEU A 151 11.12 11.11 -3.66
N LYS A 152 9.79 11.13 -3.49
CA LYS A 152 8.99 12.34 -3.31
C LYS A 152 9.34 13.09 -2.03
N PHE A 153 9.52 12.37 -0.93
CA PHE A 153 9.69 12.97 0.40
C PHE A 153 11.14 13.03 0.89
N SER A 154 12.10 12.36 0.22
CA SER A 154 13.51 12.43 0.61
C SER A 154 14.02 13.87 0.63
N GLU A 155 14.73 14.23 1.70
CA GLU A 155 15.36 15.54 1.84
C GLU A 155 16.38 15.85 0.74
N SER A 156 16.90 14.82 0.04
CA SER A 156 17.81 14.98 -1.09
C SER A 156 17.12 15.49 -2.37
N GLN A 157 15.78 15.58 -2.38
CA GLN A 157 14.97 16.10 -3.49
C GLN A 157 15.34 15.51 -4.87
N PRO A 158 15.42 14.17 -5.00
CA PRO A 158 15.92 13.53 -6.22
C PRO A 158 15.06 13.80 -7.46
N LEU A 159 13.77 14.12 -7.27
CA LEU A 159 12.82 14.41 -8.34
C LEU A 159 12.94 15.83 -8.91
N ALA A 160 13.73 16.72 -8.31
CA ALA A 160 13.90 18.10 -8.79
C ALA A 160 14.45 18.18 -10.23
N ALA A 161 15.17 17.14 -10.68
CA ALA A 161 15.69 17.03 -12.04
C ALA A 161 14.71 16.42 -13.06
N TYR A 162 13.50 16.01 -12.63
CA TYR A 162 12.50 15.33 -13.46
C TYR A 162 11.08 15.89 -13.27
N PRO A 163 10.87 17.22 -13.37
CA PRO A 163 9.56 17.82 -13.04
C PRO A 163 8.43 17.31 -13.94
N GLU A 164 8.65 17.25 -15.26
CA GLU A 164 7.63 16.83 -16.23
C GLU A 164 7.27 15.34 -16.09
N GLN A 165 8.27 14.48 -15.89
CA GLN A 165 8.03 13.05 -15.68
C GLN A 165 7.34 12.81 -14.34
N SER A 166 7.75 13.53 -13.29
CA SER A 166 7.12 13.41 -11.98
C SER A 166 5.65 13.82 -12.02
N GLU A 167 5.31 14.94 -12.67
CA GLU A 167 3.92 15.36 -12.86
C GLU A 167 3.10 14.29 -13.60
N ARG A 168 3.62 13.73 -14.68
CA ARG A 168 2.92 12.71 -15.47
C ARG A 168 2.71 11.40 -14.69
N ILE A 169 3.73 10.94 -13.98
CA ILE A 169 3.69 9.73 -13.16
C ILE A 169 2.70 9.91 -12.01
N GLU A 170 2.72 11.05 -11.33
CA GLU A 170 1.82 11.34 -10.20
C GLU A 170 0.36 11.52 -10.66
N ALA A 171 0.14 12.13 -11.83
CA ALA A 171 -1.18 12.20 -12.44
C ALA A 171 -1.72 10.81 -12.81
N TRP A 172 -0.87 9.93 -13.36
CA TRP A 172 -1.23 8.54 -13.64
C TRP A 172 -1.57 7.76 -12.36
N PHE A 173 -0.76 7.88 -11.30
CA PHE A 173 -1.09 7.29 -10.00
C PHE A 173 -2.43 7.78 -9.47
N THR A 174 -2.73 9.07 -9.61
CA THR A 174 -4.01 9.66 -9.20
C THR A 174 -5.18 9.04 -9.95
N ARG A 175 -5.10 8.90 -11.29
CA ARG A 175 -6.15 8.23 -12.07
C ARG A 175 -6.36 6.78 -11.63
N LEU A 176 -5.28 6.02 -11.43
CA LEU A 176 -5.36 4.64 -10.94
C LEU A 176 -5.97 4.55 -9.53
N ALA A 177 -5.68 5.51 -8.65
CA ALA A 177 -6.29 5.58 -7.32
C ALA A 177 -7.79 5.87 -7.43
N GLU A 178 -8.21 6.78 -8.29
CA GLU A 178 -9.63 7.08 -8.53
C GLU A 178 -10.39 5.87 -9.11
N HIS A 179 -9.79 5.14 -10.05
CA HIS A 179 -10.31 3.84 -10.49
C HIS A 179 -10.44 2.87 -9.32
N THR A 180 -9.42 2.78 -8.47
CA THR A 180 -9.42 1.89 -7.30
C THR A 180 -10.52 2.28 -6.30
N VAL A 181 -10.72 3.56 -6.02
CA VAL A 181 -11.83 4.03 -5.17
C VAL A 181 -13.17 3.56 -5.74
N ARG A 182 -13.43 3.78 -7.04
CA ARG A 182 -14.69 3.34 -7.68
C ARG A 182 -14.90 1.83 -7.61
N GLU A 183 -13.84 1.05 -7.79
CA GLU A 183 -13.89 -0.42 -7.82
C GLU A 183 -14.13 -1.09 -6.46
N TRP A 184 -13.75 -0.40 -5.37
CA TRP A 184 -13.72 -0.97 -4.02
C TRP A 184 -14.65 -0.25 -3.04
N SER A 185 -15.36 0.80 -3.48
CA SER A 185 -16.44 1.46 -2.72
C SER A 185 -17.77 0.69 -2.79
N ASP A 186 -18.68 1.03 -1.88
CA ASP A 186 -20.08 0.54 -1.84
C ASP A 186 -20.23 -0.99 -1.82
N LEU A 187 -19.20 -1.69 -1.34
CA LEU A 187 -19.23 -3.13 -1.16
C LEU A 187 -19.99 -3.48 0.13
N PRO A 188 -20.86 -4.51 0.14
CA PRO A 188 -21.42 -4.99 1.39
C PRO A 188 -20.31 -5.58 2.26
N LEU A 189 -20.38 -5.44 3.59
CA LEU A 189 -19.35 -5.91 4.54
C LEU A 189 -18.87 -7.35 4.28
N ARG A 190 -19.74 -8.26 3.86
CA ARG A 190 -19.39 -9.65 3.51
C ARG A 190 -18.41 -9.80 2.32
N LYS A 191 -18.21 -8.74 1.54
CA LYS A 191 -17.29 -8.65 0.39
C LYS A 191 -16.07 -7.75 0.69
N ILE A 192 -16.04 -7.06 1.84
CA ILE A 192 -14.90 -6.24 2.28
C ILE A 192 -13.96 -7.15 3.07
N ASN A 193 -12.80 -7.45 2.50
CA ASN A 193 -11.80 -8.32 3.11
C ASN A 193 -10.40 -7.73 2.83
N ASN A 194 -9.33 -8.50 3.05
CA ASN A 194 -7.94 -8.08 2.81
C ASN A 194 -7.72 -7.39 1.47
N HIS A 195 -8.47 -7.73 0.41
CA HIS A 195 -8.36 -7.00 -0.84
C HIS A 195 -8.76 -5.52 -0.69
N SER A 196 -9.85 -5.19 0.01
CA SER A 196 -10.23 -3.79 0.24
C SER A 196 -9.16 -3.06 1.05
N TYR A 197 -8.53 -3.72 2.03
CA TYR A 197 -7.47 -3.10 2.84
C TYR A 197 -6.23 -2.82 1.99
N TRP A 198 -5.83 -3.77 1.15
CA TRP A 198 -4.73 -3.56 0.19
C TRP A 198 -5.05 -2.46 -0.83
N ALA A 199 -6.31 -2.26 -1.19
CA ALA A 199 -6.71 -1.15 -2.06
C ALA A 199 -6.61 0.20 -1.32
N ALA A 200 -7.07 0.24 -0.06
CA ALA A 200 -6.93 1.40 0.82
C ALA A 200 -5.47 1.82 1.04
N TRP A 201 -4.55 0.86 1.20
CA TRP A 201 -3.12 1.17 1.27
C TRP A 201 -2.63 1.85 -0.01
N SER A 202 -2.96 1.28 -1.18
CA SER A 202 -2.54 1.87 -2.46
C SER A 202 -3.08 3.29 -2.65
N VAL A 203 -4.35 3.54 -2.28
CA VAL A 203 -4.95 4.88 -2.36
C VAL A 203 -4.33 5.83 -1.33
N MET A 204 -4.01 5.36 -0.12
CA MET A 204 -3.34 6.17 0.92
C MET A 204 -1.98 6.67 0.45
N ALA A 205 -1.18 5.79 -0.16
CA ALA A 205 0.12 6.17 -0.70
C ALA A 205 0.00 7.27 -1.77
N VAL A 206 -0.98 7.17 -2.67
CA VAL A 206 -1.24 8.17 -3.71
C VAL A 206 -1.79 9.46 -3.13
N ALA A 207 -2.67 9.38 -2.14
CA ALA A 207 -3.24 10.54 -1.47
C ALA A 207 -2.14 11.45 -0.91
N VAL A 208 -1.12 10.86 -0.29
CA VAL A 208 0.02 11.60 0.24
C VAL A 208 0.95 12.13 -0.86
N ILE A 209 1.18 11.38 -1.94
CA ILE A 209 1.99 11.85 -3.07
C ILE A 209 1.37 13.09 -3.74
N ALA A 210 0.05 13.05 -3.99
CA ALA A 210 -0.69 14.04 -4.76
C ALA A 210 -1.36 15.12 -3.89
N ASP A 211 -1.17 15.08 -2.57
CA ASP A 211 -1.85 15.93 -1.59
C ASP A 211 -3.39 15.94 -1.75
N ARG A 212 -3.97 14.76 -1.99
CA ARG A 212 -5.41 14.55 -2.26
C ARG A 212 -6.14 14.08 -1.00
N ARG A 213 -6.74 15.02 -0.27
CA ARG A 213 -7.46 14.75 0.99
C ARG A 213 -8.66 13.81 0.84
N ASP A 214 -9.40 13.88 -0.26
CA ASP A 214 -10.51 12.98 -0.56
C ASP A 214 -10.07 11.51 -0.66
N LEU A 215 -8.90 11.25 -1.26
CA LEU A 215 -8.31 9.92 -1.33
C LEU A 215 -7.80 9.46 0.05
N PHE A 216 -7.21 10.38 0.83
CA PHE A 216 -6.75 10.10 2.19
C PHE A 216 -7.92 9.71 3.09
N ASP A 217 -9.00 10.49 3.09
CA ASP A 217 -10.19 10.26 3.90
C ASP A 217 -10.85 8.93 3.54
N TRP A 218 -10.94 8.61 2.24
CA TRP A 218 -11.45 7.30 1.79
C TRP A 218 -10.62 6.14 2.38
N SER A 219 -9.29 6.24 2.36
CA SER A 219 -8.42 5.20 2.91
C SER A 219 -8.55 5.07 4.43
N VAL A 220 -8.72 6.19 5.14
CA VAL A 220 -9.00 6.19 6.59
C VAL A 220 -10.33 5.49 6.88
N ASP A 221 -11.37 5.78 6.10
CA ASP A 221 -12.68 5.15 6.29
C ASP A 221 -12.64 3.64 5.98
N GLN A 222 -11.87 3.20 4.99
CA GLN A 222 -11.63 1.78 4.75
C GLN A 222 -10.91 1.11 5.93
N PHE A 223 -9.97 1.79 6.59
CA PHE A 223 -9.36 1.29 7.82
C PHE A 223 -10.41 1.16 8.93
N ARG A 224 -11.25 2.18 9.15
CA ARG A 224 -12.31 2.14 10.17
C ARG A 224 -13.28 0.99 9.94
N ILE A 225 -13.66 0.73 8.68
CA ILE A 225 -14.47 -0.44 8.33
C ILE A 225 -13.73 -1.72 8.73
N ALA A 226 -12.45 -1.87 8.37
CA ALA A 226 -11.66 -3.04 8.73
C ALA A 226 -11.54 -3.23 10.25
N ALA A 227 -11.29 -2.15 11.00
CA ALA A 227 -11.21 -2.16 12.46
C ALA A 227 -12.53 -2.65 13.08
N ASN A 228 -13.67 -2.18 12.58
CA ASN A 228 -15.00 -2.62 13.01
C ASN A 228 -15.37 -4.04 12.55
N GLN A 229 -14.59 -4.66 11.64
CA GLN A 229 -14.74 -6.07 11.28
C GLN A 229 -13.93 -7.02 12.19
N VAL A 230 -13.00 -6.49 12.99
CA VAL A 230 -12.24 -7.28 13.97
C VAL A 230 -13.14 -7.54 15.18
N ASP A 231 -13.50 -8.80 15.39
CA ASP A 231 -14.33 -9.18 16.54
C ASP A 231 -13.57 -9.06 17.88
N ASP A 232 -14.27 -9.30 18.99
CA ASP A 232 -13.74 -9.20 20.35
C ASP A 232 -12.57 -10.15 20.63
N ASP A 233 -12.41 -11.20 19.81
CA ASP A 233 -11.32 -12.15 19.92
C ASP A 233 -10.15 -11.84 18.97
N GLY A 234 -10.27 -10.82 18.11
CA GLY A 234 -9.24 -10.43 17.15
C GLY A 234 -9.32 -11.12 15.79
N TYR A 235 -10.44 -11.76 15.46
CA TYR A 235 -10.62 -12.40 14.16
C TYR A 235 -11.39 -11.51 13.17
N LEU A 236 -11.08 -11.69 11.89
CA LEU A 236 -11.80 -11.13 10.77
C LEU A 236 -12.70 -12.19 10.14
N ALA A 237 -14.02 -12.01 10.26
CA ALA A 237 -15.00 -13.00 9.81
C ALA A 237 -14.82 -13.41 8.32
N ASN A 238 -14.43 -12.48 7.45
CA ASN A 238 -14.22 -12.77 6.03
C ASN A 238 -12.92 -13.54 5.75
N GLU A 239 -11.90 -13.38 6.59
CA GLU A 239 -10.65 -14.16 6.49
C GLU A 239 -10.79 -15.55 7.12
N MET A 240 -11.64 -15.67 8.15
CA MET A 240 -11.99 -16.97 8.74
C MET A 240 -12.64 -17.92 7.73
N ARG A 241 -13.35 -17.39 6.72
CA ARG A 241 -13.95 -18.17 5.63
C ARG A 241 -12.93 -18.83 4.69
N ARG A 242 -11.64 -18.57 4.87
CA ARG A 242 -10.56 -19.12 4.04
C ARG A 242 -10.08 -20.49 4.52
N SER A 243 -10.81 -21.12 5.45
CA SER A 243 -10.60 -22.48 5.95
C SER A 243 -9.16 -22.70 6.42
N GLN A 244 -8.41 -23.64 5.86
CA GLN A 244 -7.01 -23.92 6.19
C GLN A 244 -6.08 -22.72 5.97
N ARG A 245 -6.51 -21.68 5.25
CA ARG A 245 -5.71 -20.47 5.01
C ARG A 245 -6.09 -19.29 5.90
N ALA A 246 -7.03 -19.45 6.84
CA ALA A 246 -7.56 -18.35 7.64
C ALA A 246 -6.45 -17.56 8.35
N LEU A 247 -5.54 -18.23 9.06
CA LEU A 247 -4.43 -17.57 9.75
C LEU A 247 -3.51 -16.80 8.78
N ALA A 248 -3.18 -17.39 7.63
CA ALA A 248 -2.37 -16.73 6.62
C ALA A 248 -3.03 -15.47 6.06
N TYR A 249 -4.36 -15.47 5.92
CA TYR A 249 -5.12 -14.33 5.45
C TYR A 249 -5.31 -13.24 6.53
N HIS A 250 -5.38 -13.61 7.82
CA HIS A 250 -5.31 -12.61 8.90
C HIS A 250 -3.95 -11.92 8.91
N ASN A 251 -2.86 -12.69 8.82
CA ASN A 251 -1.52 -12.12 8.71
C ASN A 251 -1.37 -11.24 7.45
N TYR A 252 -2.01 -11.62 6.34
CA TYR A 252 -1.99 -10.85 5.09
C TYR A 252 -2.83 -9.55 5.13
N ALA A 253 -3.73 -9.41 6.09
CA ALA A 253 -4.52 -8.19 6.31
C ALA A 253 -3.74 -7.11 7.07
N LEU A 254 -2.79 -7.51 7.94
CA LEU A 254 -2.04 -6.59 8.79
C LEU A 254 -1.17 -5.57 8.05
N PRO A 255 -0.40 -5.91 6.99
CA PRO A 255 0.48 -4.95 6.35
C PRO A 255 -0.19 -3.69 5.82
N PRO A 256 -1.25 -3.76 5.00
CA PRO A 256 -1.90 -2.53 4.55
C PRO A 256 -2.54 -1.76 5.70
N LEU A 257 -3.12 -2.43 6.71
CA LEU A 257 -3.76 -1.75 7.84
C LEU A 257 -2.74 -0.99 8.70
N ALA A 258 -1.61 -1.60 9.03
CA ALA A 258 -0.54 -0.95 9.79
C ALA A 258 0.05 0.24 9.03
N MET A 259 0.24 0.11 7.71
CA MET A 259 0.71 1.22 6.88
C MET A 259 -0.30 2.37 6.83
N ILE A 260 -1.60 2.09 6.65
CA ILE A 260 -2.64 3.13 6.65
C ILE A 260 -2.66 3.87 7.99
N ALA A 261 -2.62 3.14 9.11
CA ALA A 261 -2.60 3.75 10.45
C ALA A 261 -1.34 4.62 10.67
N ALA A 262 -0.17 4.18 10.21
CA ALA A 262 1.06 4.96 10.35
C ALA A 262 1.03 6.25 9.50
N PHE A 263 0.53 6.17 8.27
CA PHE A 263 0.35 7.35 7.42
C PHE A 263 -0.74 8.28 7.96
N ALA A 264 -1.82 7.75 8.53
CA ALA A 264 -2.86 8.54 9.19
C ALA A 264 -2.29 9.30 10.40
N GLN A 265 -1.47 8.64 11.23
CA GLN A 265 -0.84 9.24 12.40
C GLN A 265 0.11 10.39 12.01
N ALA A 266 0.91 10.22 10.95
CA ALA A 266 1.78 11.27 10.42
C ALA A 266 1.00 12.52 9.97
N ASN A 267 -0.31 12.39 9.74
CA ASN A 267 -1.22 13.45 9.31
C ASN A 267 -2.22 13.87 10.40
N GLY A 268 -1.96 13.53 11.66
CA GLY A 268 -2.75 13.96 12.82
C GLY A 268 -4.05 13.17 13.03
N VAL A 269 -4.22 12.03 12.36
CA VAL A 269 -5.38 11.14 12.54
C VAL A 269 -4.92 9.87 13.27
N ASP A 270 -5.28 9.75 14.55
CA ASP A 270 -4.96 8.58 15.36
C ASP A 270 -6.01 7.48 15.18
N LEU A 271 -5.63 6.38 14.53
CA LEU A 271 -6.50 5.22 14.28
C LEU A 271 -6.24 4.05 15.24
N ARG A 272 -5.34 4.20 16.21
CA ARG A 272 -4.86 3.09 17.05
C ARG A 272 -5.94 2.54 17.95
N GLU A 273 -6.84 3.41 18.43
CA GLU A 273 -7.91 3.09 19.37
C GLU A 273 -9.24 2.69 18.69
N GLU A 274 -9.31 2.74 17.35
CA GLU A 274 -10.52 2.38 16.60
C GLU A 274 -10.98 0.96 16.95
N ASN A 275 -12.27 0.84 17.30
CA ASN A 275 -12.89 -0.38 17.82
C ASN A 275 -12.06 -1.06 18.94
N HIS A 276 -11.79 -0.29 20.00
CA HIS A 276 -11.10 -0.75 21.21
C HIS A 276 -9.74 -1.38 20.91
N GLY A 277 -8.92 -0.71 20.10
CA GLY A 277 -7.59 -1.23 19.74
C GLY A 277 -7.64 -2.40 18.75
N ALA A 278 -8.51 -2.36 17.75
CA ALA A 278 -8.73 -3.48 16.83
C ALA A 278 -7.48 -3.94 16.08
N LEU A 279 -6.62 -3.01 15.65
CA LEU A 279 -5.37 -3.37 14.96
C LEU A 279 -4.40 -4.12 15.89
N GLN A 280 -4.28 -3.68 17.16
CA GLN A 280 -3.50 -4.38 18.18
C GLN A 280 -4.08 -5.78 18.45
N ARG A 281 -5.39 -5.88 18.67
CA ARG A 281 -6.08 -7.14 18.93
C ARG A 281 -5.92 -8.16 17.79
N LEU A 282 -6.02 -7.69 16.54
CA LEU A 282 -5.76 -8.51 15.35
C LEU A 282 -4.29 -8.97 15.28
N ALA A 283 -3.35 -8.06 15.52
CA ALA A 283 -1.91 -8.37 15.48
C ALA A 283 -1.54 -9.42 16.54
N GLU A 284 -1.99 -9.24 17.77
CA GLU A 284 -1.77 -10.18 18.87
C GLU A 284 -2.39 -11.55 18.58
N ARG A 285 -3.62 -11.59 18.03
CA ARG A 285 -4.26 -12.84 17.61
C ARG A 285 -3.45 -13.57 16.54
N VAL A 286 -2.88 -12.86 15.57
CA VAL A 286 -2.03 -13.45 14.53
C VAL A 286 -0.72 -13.97 15.10
N LEU A 287 -0.05 -13.22 15.99
CA LEU A 287 1.20 -13.65 16.62
C LEU A 287 0.99 -14.90 17.48
N GLN A 288 -0.10 -14.94 18.26
CA GLN A 288 -0.51 -16.14 19.00
C GLN A 288 -0.76 -17.32 18.04
N GLY A 289 -1.50 -17.10 16.96
CA GLY A 289 -1.79 -18.12 15.95
C GLY A 289 -0.55 -18.64 15.21
N ALA A 290 0.45 -17.79 15.00
CA ALA A 290 1.73 -18.16 14.39
C ALA A 290 2.56 -19.09 15.29
N GLN A 291 2.47 -18.91 16.61
CA GLN A 291 3.10 -19.78 17.60
C GLN A 291 2.30 -21.09 17.79
N ASP A 292 0.98 -20.99 17.95
CA ASP A 292 0.06 -22.12 18.05
C ASP A 292 -1.23 -21.88 17.24
N PRO A 293 -1.43 -22.61 16.12
CA PRO A 293 -2.60 -22.44 15.27
C PRO A 293 -3.88 -23.10 15.82
N ALA A 294 -3.88 -23.70 17.01
CA ALA A 294 -5.01 -24.46 17.56
C ALA A 294 -6.31 -23.65 17.58
N ALA A 295 -6.29 -22.40 18.02
CA ALA A 295 -7.49 -21.55 18.10
C ALA A 295 -8.09 -21.27 16.70
N PHE A 296 -7.25 -21.02 15.69
CA PHE A 296 -7.69 -20.89 14.31
C PHE A 296 -8.22 -22.21 13.75
N ALA A 297 -7.55 -23.33 14.06
CA ALA A 297 -7.98 -24.65 13.60
C ALA A 297 -9.35 -25.04 14.18
N GLN A 298 -9.58 -24.76 15.46
CA GLN A 298 -10.87 -24.98 16.11
C GLN A 298 -11.97 -24.12 15.49
N ARG A 299 -11.72 -22.82 15.31
CA ARG A 299 -12.74 -21.89 14.78
C ARG A 299 -13.05 -22.10 13.29
N THR A 300 -12.10 -22.62 12.51
CA THR A 300 -12.31 -22.95 11.09
C THR A 300 -12.80 -24.39 10.85
N GLY A 301 -12.59 -25.29 11.81
CA GLY A 301 -12.76 -26.72 11.59
C GLY A 301 -11.69 -27.34 10.66
N ALA A 302 -10.56 -26.64 10.43
CA ALA A 302 -9.52 -27.07 9.49
C ALA A 302 -8.11 -26.82 10.03
N LYS A 303 -7.21 -27.79 9.86
CA LYS A 303 -5.78 -27.60 10.15
C LYS A 303 -5.23 -26.45 9.30
N GLN A 304 -4.52 -25.52 9.94
CA GLN A 304 -3.99 -24.34 9.25
C GLN A 304 -2.73 -24.65 8.42
N ASP A 305 -2.64 -24.05 7.24
CA ASP A 305 -1.48 -24.03 6.35
C ASP A 305 -0.49 -22.96 6.82
N MET A 306 0.59 -23.41 7.46
CA MET A 306 1.62 -22.53 8.03
C MET A 306 2.68 -22.09 7.02
N SER A 307 2.60 -22.49 5.75
CA SER A 307 3.66 -22.24 4.75
C SER A 307 3.93 -20.76 4.51
N GLU A 308 2.90 -19.90 4.55
CA GLU A 308 3.07 -18.45 4.42
C GLU A 308 3.56 -17.80 5.72
N LEU A 309 3.26 -18.36 6.88
CA LEU A 309 3.64 -17.83 8.20
C LEU A 309 5.10 -18.15 8.57
N ARG A 310 5.77 -19.00 7.78
CA ARG A 310 7.20 -19.32 7.93
C ARG A 310 8.11 -18.40 7.10
N LYS A 311 7.53 -17.37 6.47
CA LYS A 311 8.26 -16.45 5.59
C LYS A 311 8.39 -15.11 6.30
N ASP A 312 9.59 -14.77 6.75
CA ASP A 312 9.84 -13.58 7.59
C ASP A 312 9.30 -12.30 6.98
N PHE A 313 9.51 -12.09 5.67
CA PHE A 313 8.99 -10.89 4.96
C PHE A 313 7.46 -10.73 4.99
N LYS A 314 6.69 -11.77 5.37
CA LYS A 314 5.24 -11.69 5.57
C LYS A 314 4.84 -11.01 6.87
N TYR A 315 5.81 -10.77 7.76
CA TYR A 315 5.66 -9.99 8.98
C TYR A 315 6.19 -8.57 8.82
N ALA A 316 6.37 -8.07 7.59
CA ALA A 316 6.77 -6.68 7.33
C ALA A 316 5.87 -5.62 7.98
N TRP A 317 4.66 -6.01 8.39
CA TRP A 317 3.74 -5.19 9.17
C TRP A 317 4.24 -4.89 10.60
N LEU A 318 5.16 -5.68 11.15
CA LEU A 318 5.77 -5.44 12.46
C LEU A 318 6.49 -4.08 12.53
N ALA A 319 7.12 -3.66 11.43
CA ALA A 319 7.84 -2.39 11.40
C ALA A 319 6.91 -1.17 11.61
N PRO A 320 5.88 -0.92 10.79
CA PRO A 320 4.91 0.16 11.06
C PRO A 320 4.07 -0.10 12.32
N TYR A 321 3.81 -1.37 12.69
CA TYR A 321 3.08 -1.68 13.91
C TYR A 321 3.86 -1.24 15.17
N CYS A 322 5.15 -1.53 15.25
CA CYS A 322 5.97 -1.12 16.39
C CYS A 322 6.36 0.36 16.39
N SER A 323 6.16 1.09 15.29
CA SER A 323 6.21 2.56 15.32
C SER A 323 4.91 3.18 15.85
N LEU A 324 3.78 2.48 15.71
CA LEU A 324 2.46 2.92 16.20
C LEU A 324 2.25 2.63 17.68
N TYR A 325 2.70 1.46 18.13
CA TYR A 325 2.45 0.90 19.47
C TYR A 325 3.76 0.67 20.23
N ALA A 326 3.71 0.78 21.56
CA ALA A 326 4.77 0.30 22.42
C ALA A 326 4.79 -1.25 22.40
N CYS A 327 5.45 -1.83 21.40
CA CYS A 327 5.57 -3.28 21.25
C CYS A 327 6.18 -3.94 22.49
N SER A 328 5.65 -5.11 22.88
CA SER A 328 6.23 -5.94 23.94
C SER A 328 7.66 -6.36 23.60
N ALA A 329 8.47 -6.72 24.60
CA ALA A 329 9.84 -7.20 24.37
C ALA A 329 9.89 -8.39 23.39
N GLN A 330 8.92 -9.31 23.46
CA GLN A 330 8.81 -10.44 22.53
C GLN A 330 8.51 -9.97 21.11
N THR A 331 7.57 -9.02 20.93
CA THR A 331 7.24 -8.49 19.60
C THR A 331 8.41 -7.68 19.00
N GLN A 332 9.13 -6.94 19.84
CA GLN A 332 10.35 -6.24 19.42
C GLN A 332 11.44 -7.22 18.97
N GLU A 333 11.63 -8.34 19.68
CA GLU A 333 12.59 -9.36 19.28
C GLU A 333 12.20 -10.01 17.95
N LEU A 334 10.93 -10.39 17.77
CA LEU A 334 10.42 -10.89 16.50
C LEU A 334 10.64 -9.91 15.34
N ASN A 335 10.43 -8.61 15.57
CA ASN A 335 10.67 -7.56 14.58
C ASN A 335 12.16 -7.48 14.18
N LYS A 336 13.08 -7.71 15.11
CA LYS A 336 14.53 -7.74 14.85
C LYS A 336 14.98 -9.03 14.15
N GLU A 337 14.53 -10.18 14.64
CA GLU A 337 14.91 -11.50 14.11
C GLU A 337 14.41 -11.72 12.67
N MET A 338 13.19 -11.27 12.37
CA MET A 338 12.59 -11.43 11.03
C MET A 338 12.96 -10.29 10.07
N GLY A 339 13.47 -9.18 10.57
CA GLY A 339 13.95 -8.05 9.79
C GLY A 339 15.36 -8.27 9.22
N PRO A 340 15.85 -7.38 8.34
CA PRO A 340 15.14 -6.24 7.77
C PRO A 340 14.10 -6.68 6.72
N PHE A 341 12.92 -6.06 6.77
CA PHE A 341 11.81 -6.36 5.89
C PHE A 341 11.91 -5.63 4.56
N ASN A 342 11.77 -6.41 3.48
CA ASN A 342 11.54 -5.91 2.13
C ASN A 342 10.23 -6.49 1.58
N SER A 343 9.30 -5.61 1.21
CA SER A 343 8.03 -5.98 0.58
C SER A 343 7.73 -5.01 -0.55
N PHE A 344 7.87 -5.46 -1.79
CA PHE A 344 7.66 -4.59 -2.96
C PHE A 344 6.25 -3.99 -3.01
N ARG A 345 5.22 -4.69 -2.50
CA ARG A 345 3.84 -4.16 -2.42
C ARG A 345 3.65 -3.03 -1.41
N LEU A 346 4.64 -2.82 -0.55
CA LEU A 346 4.69 -1.72 0.42
C LEU A 346 5.74 -0.67 0.02
N GLY A 347 6.31 -0.77 -1.19
CA GLY A 347 7.34 0.15 -1.68
C GLY A 347 8.78 -0.28 -1.47
N GLY A 348 9.04 -1.49 -0.96
CA GLY A 348 10.38 -2.03 -0.79
C GLY A 348 10.80 -2.12 0.67
N GLU A 349 11.81 -1.35 1.08
CA GLU A 349 12.49 -1.47 2.37
C GLU A 349 11.69 -0.91 3.55
N VAL A 350 10.71 -1.67 4.02
CA VAL A 350 9.81 -1.26 5.11
C VAL A 350 10.57 -1.01 6.41
N THR A 351 11.54 -1.85 6.77
CA THR A 351 12.35 -1.64 7.98
C THR A 351 13.14 -0.35 7.92
N GLN A 352 13.56 0.13 6.75
CA GLN A 352 14.32 1.37 6.66
C GLN A 352 13.43 2.59 6.91
N VAL A 353 12.20 2.61 6.38
CA VAL A 353 11.31 3.77 6.50
C VAL A 353 10.53 3.83 7.83
N PHE A 354 10.58 2.77 8.63
CA PHE A 354 9.97 2.71 9.98
C PHE A 354 10.96 2.36 11.09
N GLY A 355 12.22 2.05 10.76
CA GLY A 355 13.24 1.83 11.76
C GLY A 355 13.62 3.16 12.43
N ASP A 356 14.06 3.09 13.67
CA ASP A 356 14.70 4.20 14.36
C ASP A 356 16.03 4.49 13.64
N GLY A 357 15.96 5.37 12.63
CA GLY A 357 17.07 5.73 11.77
C GLY A 357 17.72 7.01 12.26
N HIS A 358 18.45 6.93 13.37
CA HIS A 358 19.75 7.60 13.57
C HIS A 358 20.65 6.71 14.42
#